data_AF-A0A177EA21-F1
#
_entry.id   AF-A0A177EA21-F1
#
_cell.length_a   1.000
_cell.length_b   1.000
_cell.length_c   1.000
_cell.angle_alpha   90.00
_cell.angle_beta   90.00
_cell.angle_gamma   90.00
#
_symmetry.space_group_name_H-M   'P 1'
#
loop_
_entity.id
_entity.type
_entity.pdbx_description
1 polymer ?
#
loop_
_entity_poly.entity_id
_entity_poly.type
_entity_poly.pdbx_seq_one_letter_code
_entity_poly.pdbx_strand_id
1 'polypeptide(L)'
;MRNPWQRLAEILEEERKAIVSGNIEKLLDCLKEKETLLKDPSLKKAPLSRELREEITRLSEHNQMLLKAGLAFIEEAYRFLGKHFAPKGVYTAKGKAENIKGAQLLSVEV
;
A
#
# COMPACT_ATOMS: atom_id res chain seq x y z
N MET A 1 -7.01 -32.88 -1.69
CA MET A 1 -7.22 -31.49 -2.18
C MET A 1 -6.94 -30.55 -1.02
N ARG A 2 -6.04 -29.55 -1.16
CA ARG A 2 -5.83 -28.54 -0.12
C ARG A 2 -7.12 -27.73 0.06
N ASN A 3 -7.48 -27.40 1.30
CA ASN A 3 -8.69 -26.64 1.58
C ASN A 3 -8.54 -25.23 0.98
N PRO A 4 -9.48 -24.74 0.15
CA PRO A 4 -9.37 -23.41 -0.45
C PRO A 4 -9.29 -22.29 0.59
N TRP A 5 -9.84 -22.49 1.80
CA TRP A 5 -9.68 -21.54 2.91
C TRP A 5 -8.24 -21.47 3.45
N GLN A 6 -7.50 -22.59 3.44
CA GLN A 6 -6.08 -22.58 3.81
C GLN A 6 -5.26 -21.83 2.77
N ARG A 7 -5.60 -21.98 1.49
CA ARG A 7 -4.96 -21.21 0.42
C ARG A 7 -5.21 -19.70 0.58
N LEU A 8 -6.39 -19.30 1.03
CA LEU A 8 -6.68 -17.90 1.34
C LEU A 8 -5.79 -17.37 2.47
N ALA A 9 -5.60 -18.15 3.54
CA ALA A 9 -4.70 -17.77 4.64
C ALA A 9 -3.24 -17.62 4.18
N GLU A 10 -2.75 -18.54 3.33
CA GLU A 10 -1.42 -18.43 2.71
C GLU A 10 -1.27 -17.13 1.90
N ILE A 11 -2.27 -16.80 1.06
CA ILE A 11 -2.26 -15.58 0.25
C ILE A 11 -2.25 -14.33 1.13
N LEU A 12 -3.00 -14.31 2.25
CA LEU A 12 -3.01 -13.19 3.18
C LEU A 12 -1.66 -13.00 3.91
N GLU A 13 -0.97 -14.09 4.21
CA GLU A 13 0.39 -14.04 4.77
C GLU A 13 1.42 -13.52 3.75
N GLU A 14 1.30 -13.93 2.48
CA GLU A 14 2.13 -13.40 1.40
C GLU A 14 1.84 -11.92 1.13
N GLU A 15 0.57 -11.51 1.16
CA GLU A 15 0.11 -10.13 1.09
C GLU A 15 0.78 -9.29 2.20
N ARG A 16 0.79 -9.80 3.45
CA ARG A 16 1.47 -9.13 4.57
C ARG A 16 2.96 -8.89 4.28
N LYS A 17 3.66 -9.93 3.82
CA LYS A 17 5.09 -9.84 3.50
C LYS A 17 5.35 -8.85 2.37
N ALA A 18 4.49 -8.82 1.35
CA ALA A 18 4.57 -7.87 0.25
C ALA A 18 4.37 -6.43 0.74
N ILE A 19 3.39 -6.18 1.62
CA ILE A 19 3.15 -4.85 2.21
C ILE A 19 4.37 -4.38 3.02
N VAL A 20 4.90 -5.23 3.91
CA VAL A 20 6.04 -4.87 4.77
C VAL A 20 7.31 -4.64 3.96
N SER A 21 7.53 -5.40 2.88
CA SER A 21 8.68 -5.23 1.99
C SER A 21 8.51 -4.09 0.98
N GLY A 22 7.32 -3.50 0.87
CA GLY A 22 7.01 -2.48 -0.13
C GLY A 22 7.01 -3.02 -1.56
N ASN A 23 6.92 -4.34 -1.76
CA ASN A 23 6.89 -4.94 -3.09
C ASN A 23 5.48 -4.84 -3.69
N ILE A 24 5.25 -3.78 -4.46
CA ILE A 24 3.94 -3.46 -5.07
C ILE A 24 3.54 -4.50 -6.12
N GLU A 25 4.47 -5.01 -6.92
CA GLU A 25 4.17 -6.02 -7.95
C GLU A 25 3.63 -7.30 -7.32
N LYS A 26 4.33 -7.80 -6.29
CA LYS A 26 3.90 -8.98 -5.55
C LYS A 26 2.57 -8.77 -4.83
N LEU A 27 2.34 -7.57 -4.30
CA LEU A 27 1.06 -7.21 -3.68
C LEU A 27 -0.10 -7.28 -4.69
N LEU A 28 0.10 -6.76 -5.92
CA LEU A 28 -0.91 -6.83 -6.99
C LEU A 28 -1.21 -8.27 -7.40
N ASP A 29 -0.19 -9.12 -7.48
CA ASP A 29 -0.38 -10.54 -7.80
C ASP A 29 -1.17 -11.27 -6.69
N CYS A 30 -0.86 -11.02 -5.42
CA CYS A 30 -1.64 -11.54 -4.30
C CYS A 30 -3.11 -11.08 -4.35
N LEU A 31 -3.38 -9.83 -4.73
CA LEU A 31 -4.75 -9.31 -4.86
C LEU A 31 -5.53 -10.02 -5.98
N LYS A 32 -4.89 -10.25 -7.13
CA LYS A 32 -5.49 -11.00 -8.25
C LYS A 32 -5.78 -12.45 -7.86
N GLU A 33 -4.83 -13.12 -7.22
CA GLU A 33 -5.02 -14.50 -6.73
C GLU A 33 -6.18 -14.58 -5.72
N LYS A 34 -6.23 -13.65 -4.77
CA LYS A 34 -7.30 -13.54 -3.77
C LYS A 34 -8.66 -13.33 -4.42
N GLU A 35 -8.77 -12.42 -5.39
CA GLU A 35 -10.03 -12.17 -6.11
C GLU A 35 -10.49 -13.42 -6.88
N THR A 36 -9.55 -14.11 -7.52
CA THR A 36 -9.83 -15.32 -8.30
C THR A 36 -10.34 -16.44 -7.40
N LEU A 37 -9.70 -16.63 -6.24
CA LEU A 37 -10.09 -17.61 -5.24
C LEU A 37 -11.47 -17.32 -4.63
N LEU A 38 -11.77 -16.05 -4.34
CA LEU A 38 -13.08 -15.64 -3.78
C LEU A 38 -14.23 -15.82 -4.79
N LYS A 39 -13.95 -15.74 -6.08
CA LYS A 39 -14.92 -16.01 -7.15
C LYS A 39 -15.16 -17.51 -7.38
N ASP A 40 -14.28 -18.38 -6.89
CA ASP A 40 -14.42 -19.82 -7.08
C ASP A 40 -15.64 -20.36 -6.28
N PRO A 41 -16.65 -20.94 -6.96
CA PRO A 41 -17.80 -21.54 -6.29
C PRO A 41 -17.45 -22.74 -5.38
N SER A 42 -16.27 -23.35 -5.55
CA SER A 42 -15.76 -24.42 -4.68
C SER A 42 -15.52 -23.94 -3.24
N LEU A 43 -15.21 -22.65 -3.06
CA LEU A 43 -14.96 -22.02 -1.76
C LEU A 43 -16.18 -22.10 -0.83
N LYS A 44 -17.39 -21.90 -1.39
CA LYS A 44 -18.66 -21.97 -0.65
C LYS A 44 -19.02 -23.39 -0.20
N LYS A 45 -18.49 -24.40 -0.87
CA LYS A 45 -18.71 -25.82 -0.56
C LYS A 45 -17.67 -26.38 0.41
N ALA A 46 -16.57 -25.66 0.62
CA ALA A 46 -15.48 -26.12 1.47
C ALA A 46 -15.78 -25.86 2.95
N PRO A 47 -15.46 -26.82 3.84
CA PRO A 47 -15.63 -26.64 5.28
C PRO A 47 -14.68 -25.55 5.79
N LEU A 48 -15.26 -24.54 6.43
CA LEU A 48 -14.52 -23.47 7.11
C LEU A 48 -14.56 -23.75 8.62
N SER A 49 -13.39 -24.07 9.20
CA SER A 49 -13.28 -24.19 10.65
C SER A 49 -13.33 -22.81 11.31
N ARG A 50 -13.75 -22.78 12.58
CA ARG A 50 -13.79 -21.54 13.36
C ARG A 50 -12.41 -20.91 13.51
N GLU A 51 -11.40 -21.74 13.80
CA GLU A 51 -10.00 -21.31 13.94
C GLU A 51 -9.48 -20.63 12.67
N LEU A 52 -9.72 -21.24 11.51
CA LEU A 52 -9.27 -20.72 10.22
C LEU A 52 -10.00 -19.42 9.84
N ARG A 53 -11.28 -19.30 10.22
CA ARG A 53 -12.02 -18.04 10.07
C ARG A 53 -11.42 -16.93 10.93
N GLU A 54 -11.13 -17.21 12.20
CA GLU A 54 -10.52 -16.24 13.12
C GLU A 54 -9.13 -15.81 12.62
N GLU A 55 -8.34 -16.74 12.09
CA GLU A 55 -7.04 -16.46 11.48
C GLU A 55 -7.16 -15.55 10.25
N ILE A 56 -8.03 -15.89 9.29
CA ILE A 56 -8.28 -15.08 8.09
C ILE A 56 -8.72 -13.66 8.46
N THR A 57 -9.64 -13.52 9.42
CA THR A 57 -10.11 -12.20 9.89
C THR A 57 -8.97 -11.40 10.47
N ARG A 58 -8.18 -12.00 11.37
CA ARG A 58 -7.05 -11.33 12.01
C ARG A 58 -6.00 -10.88 11.00
N LEU A 59 -5.66 -11.74 10.03
CA LEU A 59 -4.71 -11.40 8.98
C LEU A 59 -5.23 -10.27 8.09
N SER A 60 -6.52 -10.31 7.73
CA SER A 60 -7.16 -9.28 6.91
C SER A 60 -7.17 -7.92 7.60
N GLU A 61 -7.56 -7.86 8.88
CA GLU A 61 -7.57 -6.63 9.67
C GLU A 61 -6.16 -6.04 9.80
N HIS A 62 -5.17 -6.90 10.06
CA HIS A 62 -3.79 -6.46 10.19
C HIS A 62 -3.23 -5.92 8.88
N ASN A 63 -3.44 -6.61 7.76
CA ASN A 63 -3.02 -6.14 6.44
C ASN A 63 -3.68 -4.80 6.08
N GLN A 64 -4.97 -4.63 6.41
CA GLN A 64 -5.67 -3.37 6.20
C GLN A 64 -5.06 -2.23 7.02
N MET A 65 -4.67 -2.50 8.27
CA MET A 65 -3.99 -1.51 9.11
C MET A 65 -2.64 -1.09 8.52
N LEU A 66 -1.84 -2.04 8.04
CA LEU A 66 -0.55 -1.76 7.41
C LEU A 66 -0.71 -0.91 6.13
N LEU A 67 -1.70 -1.23 5.29
CA LEU A 67 -1.99 -0.44 4.09
C LEU A 67 -2.42 1.00 4.43
N LYS A 68 -3.26 1.19 5.45
CA LYS A 68 -3.65 2.53 5.91
C LYS A 68 -2.46 3.33 6.43
N ALA A 69 -1.58 2.68 7.19
CA ALA A 69 -0.36 3.32 7.67
C ALA A 69 0.57 3.70 6.51
N GLY A 70 0.75 2.82 5.54
CA GLY A 70 1.53 3.08 4.32
C GLY A 70 0.97 4.26 3.52
N LEU A 71 -0.35 4.33 3.36
CA LEU A 71 -1.00 5.43 2.65
C LEU A 71 -0.81 6.77 3.38
N ALA A 72 -0.99 6.79 4.71
CA ALA A 72 -0.73 7.99 5.50
C ALA A 72 0.72 8.48 5.36
N PHE A 73 1.68 7.54 5.33
CA PHE A 73 3.09 7.85 5.12
C PHE A 73 3.34 8.45 3.74
N ILE A 74 2.75 7.88 2.68
CA ILE A 74 2.86 8.41 1.31
C ILE A 74 2.25 9.81 1.22
N GLU A 75 1.09 10.04 1.83
CA GLU A 75 0.47 11.37 1.87
C GLU A 75 1.35 12.39 2.59
N GLU A 76 1.97 12.01 3.69
CA GLU A 76 2.86 12.89 4.45
C GLU A 76 4.13 13.19 3.66
N ALA A 77 4.74 12.19 3.02
CA ALA A 77 5.87 12.36 2.11
C ALA A 77 5.50 13.30 0.95
N TYR A 78 4.32 13.14 0.36
CA TYR A 78 3.85 14.02 -0.70
C TYR A 78 3.66 15.46 -0.22
N ARG A 79 3.06 15.67 0.95
CA ARG A 79 2.92 17.02 1.56
C ARG A 79 4.28 17.63 1.88
N PHE A 80 5.22 16.83 2.38
CA PHE A 80 6.58 17.27 2.67
C PHE A 80 7.28 17.75 1.40
N LEU A 81 7.28 16.92 0.35
CA LEU A 81 7.84 17.29 -0.95
C LEU A 81 7.13 18.55 -1.50
N GLY A 82 5.80 18.58 -1.49
CA GLY A 82 5.03 19.75 -1.93
C GLY A 82 5.46 21.06 -1.25
N LYS A 83 5.72 21.05 0.06
CA LYS A 83 6.20 22.23 0.81
C LYS A 83 7.63 22.66 0.45
N HIS A 84 8.51 21.71 0.14
CA HIS A 84 9.92 21.98 -0.16
C HIS A 84 10.18 22.34 -1.64
N PHE A 85 9.37 21.79 -2.55
CA PHE A 85 9.49 21.99 -3.99
C PHE A 85 8.54 23.07 -4.54
N ALA A 86 7.58 23.57 -3.75
CA ALA A 86 6.74 24.69 -4.16
C ALA A 86 7.60 25.95 -4.42
N PRO A 87 7.38 26.67 -5.54
CA PRO A 87 8.04 27.93 -5.81
C PRO A 87 7.66 28.93 -4.72
N LYS A 88 8.67 29.53 -4.07
CA LYS A 88 8.43 30.59 -3.09
C LYS A 88 8.53 31.93 -3.81
N GLY A 89 7.40 32.63 -3.87
CA GLY A 89 7.38 34.03 -4.29
C GLY A 89 7.97 34.89 -3.17
N VAL A 90 9.11 35.52 -3.42
CA VAL A 90 9.70 36.48 -2.48
C VAL A 90 9.44 37.88 -3.03
N TYR A 91 8.87 38.75 -2.21
CA TYR A 91 8.67 40.15 -2.57
C TYR A 91 9.99 40.91 -2.37
N THR A 92 10.49 41.49 -3.44
CA THR A 92 11.64 42.40 -3.37
C THR A 92 11.22 43.73 -2.74
N ALA A 93 12.17 44.50 -2.20
CA ALA A 93 11.93 45.83 -1.61
C ALA A 93 11.25 46.84 -2.56
N LYS A 94 11.16 46.53 -3.86
CA LYS A 94 10.47 47.30 -4.90
C LYS A 94 9.03 46.82 -5.19
N GLY A 95 8.49 45.89 -4.41
CA GLY A 95 7.12 45.38 -4.55
C GLY A 95 6.89 44.42 -5.73
N LYS A 96 7.94 44.02 -6.45
CA LYS A 96 7.83 43.00 -7.51
C LYS A 96 8.02 41.61 -6.92
N ALA A 97 7.05 40.72 -7.18
CA ALA A 97 7.14 39.31 -6.83
C ALA A 97 8.03 38.59 -7.85
N GLU A 98 9.16 38.03 -7.39
CA GLU A 98 9.95 37.09 -8.20
C GLU A 98 9.70 35.67 -7.70
N ASN A 99 9.37 34.77 -8.62
CA ASN A 99 9.25 33.35 -8.34
C ASN A 99 10.65 32.75 -8.29
N ILE A 100 11.16 32.49 -7.09
CA ILE A 100 12.39 31.72 -6.93
C ILE A 100 11.99 30.25 -7.09
N LYS A 101 12.60 29.56 -8.07
CA LYS A 101 12.43 28.11 -8.23
C LYS A 101 12.76 27.44 -6.89
N GLY A 102 11.85 26.60 -6.39
CA GLY A 102 12.07 25.83 -5.16
C GLY A 102 13.31 24.94 -5.27
N ALA A 103 13.70 24.28 -4.18
CA ALA A 103 14.84 23.35 -4.19
C ALA A 103 14.70 22.37 -5.36
N GLN A 104 15.76 22.15 -6.14
CA GLN A 104 15.77 21.17 -7.23
C GLN A 104 16.38 19.86 -6.70
N LEU A 105 15.74 18.73 -6.98
CA LEU A 105 16.36 17.43 -6.79
C LEU A 105 17.53 17.36 -7.78
N LEU A 106 18.75 17.38 -7.27
CA LEU A 106 19.91 16.99 -8.06
C LEU A 106 19.80 15.48 -8.25
N SER A 107 19.35 15.06 -9.42
CA SER A 107 19.49 13.66 -9.85
C SER A 107 20.98 13.37 -9.94
N VAL A 108 21.49 12.57 -9.00
CA VAL A 108 22.77 11.90 -9.18
C VAL A 108 22.49 10.76 -10.14
N GLU A 109 22.89 10.92 -11.40
CA GLU A 109 22.99 9.80 -12.33
C GLU A 109 24.01 8.82 -11.74
N VAL A 110 23.57 7.57 -11.51
CA VAL A 110 24.41 6.44 -11.09
C VAL A 110 24.79 5.65 -12.33
#